data_AF-A0A426UWA6-F1
#
_entry.id   AF-A0A426UWA6-F1
#
_cell.length_a   1.000
_cell.length_b   1.000
_cell.length_c   1.000
_cell.angle_alpha   90.00
_cell.angle_beta   90.00
_cell.angle_gamma   90.00
#
_symmetry.space_group_name_H-M   'P 1'
#
loop_
_entity.id
_entity.type
_entity.pdbx_description
1 polymer ?
#
loop_
_entity_poly.entity_id
_entity_poly.type
_entity_poly.pdbx_seq_one_letter_code
_entity_poly.pdbx_strand_id
1 'polypeptide(L)'
;MEHRHCITGSHELIGLGEHAHGDSALADARLELFTRLVEGGVRSIAFESDRVAALIADDYVQGRAGTLDSAAAEGITHGFGAFDVNRRLLAWLREHNEGRAPRDRVAFHGMDAPLEFTAASPRAYLEHVRDYLGRDLDLTEPCGDDERWSRTEAVVDPAASPGDTPAAHRLRVVADDLLAALDAEAPRLIAATSRTDWDRARIHATTALGLLRYHRQAAQPLEESERWSRLASVRDALMARNLLDIRATEAERGPTAVFAHNIHLQRTESRMEMAGMNLAWSGAGAIVAVLLGPKYVFVAGTLAAPEDRHDTRADTRDDRSVAGGGSNVDFGGADAILRAGDGEPTLTPARPQPE
;
A
#
# COMPACT_ATOMS: atom_id res chain seq x y z
N MET A 1 -10.80 10.63 22.67
CA MET A 1 -11.44 11.83 22.08
C MET A 1 -10.41 12.88 21.62
N GLU A 2 -9.12 12.54 21.49
CA GLU A 2 -8.01 13.51 21.28
C GLU A 2 -7.60 13.74 19.81
N HIS A 3 -7.96 12.87 18.85
CA HIS A 3 -7.42 12.93 17.48
C HIS A 3 -7.93 14.09 16.61
N ARG A 4 -8.99 14.80 17.04
CA ARG A 4 -9.52 15.96 16.29
C ARG A 4 -8.52 17.14 16.23
N HIS A 5 -7.48 17.15 17.07
CA HIS A 5 -6.48 18.20 17.07
C HIS A 5 -5.33 17.97 16.06
N CYS A 6 -5.11 16.75 15.57
CA CYS A 6 -4.03 16.48 14.61
C CYS A 6 -4.48 16.47 13.14
N ILE A 7 -5.74 16.13 12.86
CA ILE A 7 -6.29 16.12 11.50
C ILE A 7 -7.15 17.38 11.30
N THR A 8 -6.60 18.33 10.56
CA THR A 8 -7.27 19.57 10.15
C THR A 8 -7.79 19.49 8.71
N GLY A 9 -8.61 20.46 8.30
CA GLY A 9 -9.14 20.56 6.93
C GLY A 9 -8.11 20.87 5.84
N SER A 10 -6.84 21.12 6.19
CA SER A 10 -5.76 21.32 5.22
C SER A 10 -5.08 20.01 4.79
N HIS A 11 -5.41 18.88 5.43
CA HIS A 11 -4.83 17.58 5.08
C HIS A 11 -5.60 16.92 3.94
N GLU A 12 -4.88 16.46 2.92
CA GLU A 12 -5.41 15.80 1.73
C GLU A 12 -5.06 14.29 1.72
N LEU A 13 -4.02 13.90 2.47
CA LEU A 13 -3.56 12.52 2.64
C LEU A 13 -3.40 12.23 4.14
N ILE A 14 -4.17 11.28 4.66
CA ILE A 14 -4.21 10.96 6.10
C ILE A 14 -3.75 9.51 6.27
N GLY A 15 -2.51 9.31 6.70
CA GLY A 15 -1.97 7.98 7.00
C GLY A 15 -2.42 7.47 8.36
N LEU A 16 -3.09 6.32 8.39
CA LEU A 16 -3.53 5.60 9.58
C LEU A 16 -2.74 4.29 9.68
N GLY A 17 -1.66 4.34 10.45
CA GLY A 17 -0.75 3.22 10.62
C GLY A 17 -1.27 2.11 11.53
N GLU A 18 -0.68 0.93 11.41
CA GLU A 18 -0.74 -0.15 12.39
C GLU A 18 0.66 -0.69 12.71
N HIS A 19 0.84 -1.30 13.88
CA HIS A 19 2.11 -1.90 14.30
C HIS A 19 2.24 -3.39 13.97
N ALA A 20 1.11 -4.03 13.68
CA ALA A 20 0.97 -5.44 13.40
C ALA A 20 -0.29 -5.62 12.57
N HIS A 21 -0.29 -6.56 11.63
CA HIS A 21 -1.47 -6.82 10.81
C HIS A 21 -2.45 -7.75 11.54
N GLY A 22 -3.71 -7.66 11.13
CA GLY A 22 -4.75 -8.60 11.54
C GLY A 22 -5.77 -8.06 12.53
N ASP A 23 -6.65 -8.97 12.95
CA ASP A 23 -7.77 -8.64 13.83
C ASP A 23 -7.27 -8.31 15.24
N SER A 24 -7.51 -7.06 15.65
CA SER A 24 -7.10 -6.53 16.94
C SER A 24 -7.99 -5.35 17.34
N ALA A 25 -7.97 -5.00 18.63
CA ALA A 25 -8.65 -3.79 19.11
C ALA A 25 -8.13 -2.51 18.43
N LEU A 26 -6.84 -2.49 18.02
CA LEU A 26 -6.29 -1.39 17.25
C LEU A 26 -6.89 -1.33 15.83
N ALA A 27 -7.07 -2.48 15.18
CA ALA A 27 -7.70 -2.54 13.86
C ALA A 27 -9.16 -2.07 13.90
N ASP A 28 -9.91 -2.46 14.94
CA ASP A 28 -11.26 -1.96 15.20
C ASP A 28 -11.28 -0.44 15.43
N ALA A 29 -10.38 0.08 16.26
CA ALA A 29 -10.26 1.51 16.52
C ALA A 29 -9.87 2.30 15.25
N ARG A 30 -9.02 1.73 14.39
CA ARG A 30 -8.64 2.32 13.09
C ARG A 30 -9.85 2.39 12.15
N LEU A 31 -10.67 1.34 12.09
CA LEU A 31 -11.92 1.34 11.33
C LEU A 31 -12.90 2.39 11.88
N GLU A 32 -13.10 2.47 13.20
CA GLU A 32 -13.98 3.48 13.82
C GLU A 32 -13.48 4.91 13.56
N LEU A 33 -12.18 5.16 13.62
CA LEU A 33 -11.62 6.46 13.26
C LEU A 33 -11.94 6.79 11.79
N PHE A 34 -11.77 5.82 10.89
CA PHE A 34 -12.04 6.02 9.48
C PHE A 34 -13.51 6.32 9.18
N THR A 35 -14.46 5.64 9.82
CA THR A 35 -15.89 5.94 9.61
C THR A 35 -16.22 7.39 10.01
N ARG A 36 -15.66 7.88 11.11
CA ARG A 36 -15.75 9.29 11.54
C ARG A 36 -15.07 10.26 10.57
N LEU A 37 -13.95 9.87 9.96
CA LEU A 37 -13.29 10.69 8.94
C LEU A 37 -14.11 10.80 7.66
N VAL A 38 -14.83 9.74 7.27
CA VAL A 38 -15.76 9.77 6.13
C VAL A 38 -16.92 10.75 6.39
N GLU A 39 -17.48 10.74 7.61
CA GLU A 39 -18.45 11.75 8.05
C GLU A 39 -17.86 13.18 7.98
N GLY A 40 -16.56 13.32 8.28
CA GLY A 40 -15.80 14.56 8.19
C GLY A 40 -15.36 15.00 6.79
N GLY A 41 -15.68 14.23 5.74
CA GLY A 41 -15.41 14.62 4.35
C GLY A 41 -14.40 13.75 3.60
N VAL A 42 -13.82 12.72 4.21
CA VAL A 42 -13.02 11.73 3.47
C VAL A 42 -13.89 11.05 2.41
N ARG A 43 -13.38 10.93 1.18
CA ARG A 43 -14.10 10.32 0.04
C ARG A 43 -13.36 9.19 -0.64
N SER A 44 -12.24 8.76 -0.07
CA SER A 44 -11.54 7.60 -0.57
C SER A 44 -10.68 6.96 0.51
N ILE A 45 -10.35 5.69 0.31
CA ILE A 45 -9.39 4.93 1.10
C ILE A 45 -8.32 4.37 0.16
N ALA A 46 -7.06 4.41 0.58
CA ALA A 46 -5.95 3.71 -0.06
C ALA A 46 -5.42 2.66 0.92
N PHE A 47 -5.51 1.38 0.57
CA PHE A 47 -5.16 0.25 1.42
C PHE A 47 -3.84 -0.37 0.96
N GLU A 48 -3.06 -0.91 1.89
CA GLU A 48 -1.85 -1.70 1.63
C GLU A 48 -2.19 -2.99 0.88
N SER A 49 -2.43 -2.84 -0.41
CA SER A 49 -2.82 -3.91 -1.32
C SER A 49 -2.53 -3.49 -2.77
N ASP A 50 -2.33 -4.47 -3.65
CA ASP A 50 -2.15 -4.28 -5.09
C ASP A 50 -3.22 -3.33 -5.66
N ARG A 51 -2.74 -2.27 -6.32
CA ARG A 51 -3.54 -1.28 -7.03
C ARG A 51 -4.52 -1.87 -8.04
N VAL A 52 -4.12 -2.93 -8.76
CA VAL A 52 -4.97 -3.57 -9.77
C VAL A 52 -6.00 -4.47 -9.11
N ALA A 53 -5.60 -5.35 -8.20
CA ALA A 53 -6.53 -6.17 -7.40
C ALA A 53 -7.62 -5.33 -6.72
N ALA A 54 -7.25 -4.19 -6.14
CA ALA A 54 -8.17 -3.29 -5.48
C ALA A 54 -9.28 -2.72 -6.38
N LEU A 55 -9.18 -2.81 -7.71
CA LEU A 55 -10.29 -2.50 -8.62
C LEU A 55 -11.50 -3.43 -8.39
N ILE A 56 -11.26 -4.69 -8.01
CA ILE A 56 -12.31 -5.65 -7.65
C ILE A 56 -13.01 -5.22 -6.36
N ALA A 57 -12.23 -4.83 -5.34
CA ALA A 57 -12.78 -4.28 -4.11
C ALA A 57 -13.57 -2.99 -4.37
N ASP A 58 -13.05 -2.09 -5.21
CA ASP A 58 -13.78 -0.86 -5.58
C ASP A 58 -15.07 -1.18 -6.35
N ASP A 59 -15.07 -2.15 -7.27
CA ASP A 59 -16.27 -2.59 -7.98
C ASP A 59 -17.36 -3.07 -7.03
N TYR A 60 -16.97 -3.80 -5.98
CA TYR A 60 -17.88 -4.19 -4.91
C TYR A 60 -18.39 -2.98 -4.13
N VAL A 61 -17.52 -2.16 -3.53
CA VAL A 61 -17.98 -1.04 -2.67
C VAL A 61 -18.82 -0.01 -3.43
N GLN A 62 -18.60 0.14 -4.74
CA GLN A 62 -19.35 1.05 -5.60
C GLN A 62 -20.68 0.46 -6.09
N GLY A 63 -20.88 -0.84 -5.90
CA GLY A 63 -22.06 -1.57 -6.32
C GLY A 63 -22.15 -1.89 -7.78
N ARG A 64 -21.00 -2.01 -8.44
CA ARG A 64 -20.92 -2.35 -9.86
C ARG A 64 -20.92 -3.86 -10.06
N ALA A 65 -20.10 -4.61 -9.32
CA ALA A 65 -19.97 -6.05 -9.49
C ALA A 65 -19.39 -6.73 -8.23
N GLY A 66 -19.45 -8.06 -8.21
CA GLY A 66 -18.81 -8.90 -7.19
C GLY A 66 -19.63 -9.09 -5.91
N THR A 67 -19.14 -9.98 -5.06
CA THR A 67 -19.66 -10.24 -3.72
C THR A 67 -18.65 -9.77 -2.68
N LEU A 68 -19.05 -9.74 -1.41
CA LEU A 68 -18.11 -9.48 -0.32
C LEU A 68 -16.96 -10.50 -0.32
N ASP A 69 -17.27 -11.76 -0.63
CA ASP A 69 -16.28 -12.84 -0.63
C ASP A 69 -15.23 -12.65 -1.74
N SER A 70 -15.65 -12.35 -2.97
CA SER A 70 -14.69 -12.08 -4.05
C SER A 70 -13.91 -10.78 -3.80
N ALA A 71 -14.58 -9.74 -3.28
CA ALA A 71 -13.93 -8.47 -2.96
C ALA A 71 -12.86 -8.62 -1.89
N ALA A 72 -13.11 -9.43 -0.87
CA ALA A 72 -12.12 -9.73 0.16
C ALA A 72 -11.01 -10.64 -0.36
N ALA A 73 -11.34 -11.75 -1.02
CA ALA A 73 -10.38 -12.76 -1.43
C ALA A 73 -9.46 -12.32 -2.57
N GLU A 74 -9.98 -11.54 -3.52
CA GLU A 74 -9.28 -11.15 -4.74
C GLU A 74 -8.96 -9.66 -4.78
N GLY A 75 -9.72 -8.83 -4.06
CA GLY A 75 -9.56 -7.37 -4.04
C GLY A 75 -8.70 -6.82 -2.91
N ILE A 76 -8.34 -7.65 -1.92
CA ILE A 76 -7.40 -7.32 -0.84
C ILE A 76 -6.28 -8.39 -0.83
N THR A 77 -5.09 -7.99 -1.24
CA THR A 77 -3.90 -8.85 -1.38
C THR A 77 -3.17 -9.09 -0.07
N HIS A 78 -2.01 -9.76 -0.12
CA HIS A 78 -1.14 -10.08 1.02
C HIS A 78 -1.80 -10.98 2.08
N GLY A 79 -2.92 -11.63 1.71
CA GLY A 79 -3.75 -12.41 2.62
C GLY A 79 -4.64 -11.57 3.54
N PHE A 80 -4.58 -10.23 3.44
CA PHE A 80 -5.29 -9.34 4.37
C PHE A 80 -6.82 -9.40 4.23
N GLY A 81 -7.34 -9.92 3.11
CA GLY A 81 -8.76 -10.22 2.92
C GLY A 81 -9.32 -11.28 3.88
N ALA A 82 -8.46 -12.08 4.52
CA ALA A 82 -8.87 -13.10 5.50
C ALA A 82 -9.26 -12.50 6.86
N PHE A 83 -8.82 -11.29 7.18
CA PHE A 83 -9.12 -10.63 8.45
C PHE A 83 -10.56 -10.11 8.49
N ASP A 84 -11.27 -10.37 9.59
CA ASP A 84 -12.66 -9.99 9.77
C ASP A 84 -12.84 -8.46 9.69
N VAL A 85 -11.91 -7.71 10.27
CA VAL A 85 -11.93 -6.24 10.24
C VAL A 85 -11.92 -5.68 8.82
N ASN A 86 -11.21 -6.30 7.88
CA ASN A 86 -11.12 -5.86 6.49
C ASN A 86 -12.38 -6.24 5.70
N ARG A 87 -13.00 -7.38 6.01
CA ARG A 87 -14.32 -7.76 5.47
C ARG A 87 -15.41 -6.80 5.96
N ARG A 88 -15.39 -6.44 7.24
CA ARG A 88 -16.29 -5.44 7.83
C ARG A 88 -16.10 -4.06 7.20
N LEU A 89 -14.85 -3.65 6.92
CA LEU A 89 -14.56 -2.42 6.20
C LEU A 89 -15.21 -2.41 4.80
N LEU A 90 -15.04 -3.46 4.01
CA LEU A 90 -15.66 -3.55 2.67
C LEU A 90 -17.19 -3.52 2.73
N ALA A 91 -17.79 -4.29 3.65
CA ALA A 91 -19.24 -4.33 3.83
C ALA A 91 -19.78 -2.95 4.25
N TRP A 92 -19.10 -2.28 5.20
CA TRP A 92 -19.46 -0.94 5.64
C TRP A 92 -19.33 0.09 4.51
N LEU A 93 -18.28 0.03 3.69
CA LEU A 93 -18.13 0.91 2.53
C LEU A 93 -19.24 0.71 1.50
N ARG A 94 -19.62 -0.55 1.23
CA ARG A 94 -20.75 -0.89 0.35
C ARG A 94 -22.05 -0.28 0.85
N GLU A 95 -22.38 -0.48 2.12
CA GLU A 95 -23.58 0.05 2.76
C GLU A 95 -23.55 1.59 2.80
N HIS A 96 -22.41 2.18 3.15
CA HIS A 96 -22.23 3.63 3.12
C HIS A 96 -22.46 4.17 1.72
N ASN A 97 -21.98 3.53 0.66
CA ASN A 97 -22.13 4.04 -0.70
C ASN A 97 -23.55 3.90 -1.26
N GLU A 98 -24.39 3.06 -0.66
CA GLU A 98 -25.74 2.81 -1.12
C GLU A 98 -26.60 4.09 -1.10
N GLY A 99 -27.35 4.32 -2.17
CA GLY A 99 -28.21 5.50 -2.35
C GLY A 99 -27.47 6.84 -2.53
N ARG A 100 -26.14 6.90 -2.40
CA ARG A 100 -25.37 8.15 -2.54
C ARG A 100 -25.04 8.47 -4.00
N ALA A 101 -24.99 9.76 -4.31
CA ALA A 101 -24.51 10.25 -5.60
C ALA A 101 -23.03 9.88 -5.80
N PRO A 102 -22.56 9.62 -7.04
CA PRO A 102 -21.18 9.20 -7.29
C PRO A 102 -20.09 10.07 -6.63
N ARG A 103 -20.29 11.39 -6.61
CA ARG A 103 -19.36 12.34 -5.95
C ARG A 103 -19.25 12.15 -4.44
N ASP A 104 -20.27 11.61 -3.78
CA ASP A 104 -20.36 11.46 -2.33
C ASP A 104 -20.01 10.05 -1.84
N ARG A 105 -19.76 9.10 -2.75
CA ARG A 105 -19.33 7.74 -2.43
C ARG A 105 -17.86 7.70 -2.00
N VAL A 106 -17.50 6.77 -1.14
CA VAL A 106 -16.10 6.47 -0.80
C VAL A 106 -15.53 5.49 -1.83
N ALA A 107 -14.44 5.88 -2.50
CA ALA A 107 -13.71 4.99 -3.41
C ALA A 107 -12.66 4.16 -2.67
N PHE A 108 -12.49 2.90 -3.08
CA PHE A 108 -11.46 2.00 -2.55
C PHE A 108 -10.30 1.94 -3.53
N HIS A 109 -9.09 2.07 -3.02
CA HIS A 109 -7.86 2.04 -3.80
C HIS A 109 -6.84 1.13 -3.12
N GLY A 110 -6.05 0.40 -3.89
CA GLY A 110 -4.81 -0.21 -3.41
C GLY A 110 -3.67 0.79 -3.56
N MET A 111 -2.71 0.82 -2.64
CA MET A 111 -1.51 1.64 -2.79
C MET A 111 -0.29 0.84 -3.25
N ASP A 112 -0.31 -0.49 -3.10
CA ASP A 112 0.84 -1.34 -3.38
C ASP A 112 0.84 -1.88 -4.82
N ALA A 113 1.89 -2.63 -5.15
CA ALA A 113 1.97 -3.46 -6.35
C ALA A 113 1.84 -4.96 -5.95
N PRO A 114 1.61 -5.88 -6.89
CA PRO A 114 1.49 -7.31 -6.60
C PRO A 114 2.89 -7.93 -6.43
N LEU A 115 3.58 -7.49 -5.38
CA LEU A 115 4.95 -7.86 -5.04
C LEU A 115 5.20 -7.84 -3.53
N GLU A 116 6.22 -8.60 -3.12
CA GLU A 116 6.96 -8.52 -1.85
C GLU A 116 8.13 -9.54 -1.94
N PHE A 117 7.97 -10.75 -1.38
CA PHE A 117 8.88 -11.88 -1.49
C PHE A 117 8.70 -12.67 -2.79
N THR A 118 7.56 -12.48 -3.45
CA THR A 118 7.27 -12.89 -4.83
C THR A 118 6.85 -11.64 -5.61
N ALA A 119 6.74 -11.71 -6.94
CA ALA A 119 6.21 -10.61 -7.74
C ALA A 119 5.49 -11.15 -8.97
N ALA A 120 4.28 -10.67 -9.25
CA ALA A 120 3.48 -11.18 -10.36
C ALA A 120 4.18 -11.01 -11.71
N SER A 121 3.85 -11.88 -12.68
CA SER A 121 4.27 -11.69 -14.06
C SER A 121 3.70 -10.39 -14.63
N PRO A 122 4.48 -9.60 -15.40
CA PRO A 122 4.00 -8.38 -16.04
C PRO A 122 3.03 -8.67 -17.20
N ARG A 123 2.95 -9.92 -17.69
CA ARG A 123 2.27 -10.27 -18.95
C ARG A 123 0.80 -9.85 -18.97
N ALA A 124 0.00 -10.31 -18.01
CA ALA A 124 -1.44 -10.05 -18.00
C ALA A 124 -1.76 -8.54 -17.96
N TYR A 125 -0.93 -7.76 -17.26
CA TYR A 125 -1.05 -6.32 -17.19
C TYR A 125 -0.72 -5.64 -18.52
N LEU A 126 0.35 -6.08 -19.20
CA LEU A 126 0.72 -5.57 -20.53
C LEU A 126 -0.29 -5.97 -21.61
N GLU A 127 -0.82 -7.19 -21.55
CA GLU A 127 -1.86 -7.68 -22.46
C GLU A 127 -3.15 -6.89 -22.29
N HIS A 128 -3.56 -6.58 -21.05
CA HIS A 128 -4.71 -5.72 -20.79
C HIS A 128 -4.56 -4.34 -21.48
N VAL A 129 -3.37 -3.73 -21.37
CA VAL A 129 -3.11 -2.42 -21.99
C VAL A 129 -3.06 -2.52 -23.52
N ARG A 130 -2.40 -3.55 -24.06
CA ARG A 130 -2.36 -3.85 -25.50
C ARG A 130 -3.78 -3.96 -26.07
N ASP A 131 -4.63 -4.74 -25.41
CA ASP A 131 -6.00 -5.01 -25.86
C ASP A 131 -6.86 -3.75 -25.79
N TYR A 132 -6.73 -2.97 -24.71
CA TYR A 132 -7.41 -1.68 -24.58
C TYR A 132 -7.00 -0.68 -25.68
N LEU A 133 -5.72 -0.66 -26.06
CA LEU A 133 -5.20 0.17 -27.16
C LEU A 133 -5.52 -0.40 -28.55
N GLY A 134 -6.01 -1.65 -28.65
CA GLY A 134 -6.24 -2.33 -29.92
C GLY A 134 -4.97 -2.58 -30.73
N ARG A 135 -3.86 -2.91 -30.06
CA ARG A 135 -2.55 -3.14 -30.71
C ARG A 135 -2.33 -4.63 -30.98
N ASP A 136 -1.78 -4.93 -32.15
CA ASP A 136 -1.27 -6.27 -32.48
C ASP A 136 0.18 -6.37 -32.02
N LEU A 137 0.38 -6.84 -30.78
CA LEU A 137 1.68 -6.98 -30.14
C LEU A 137 1.77 -8.35 -29.44
N ASP A 138 2.68 -9.19 -29.93
CA ASP A 138 2.97 -10.46 -29.27
C ASP A 138 3.91 -10.25 -28.09
N LEU A 139 3.39 -10.53 -26.89
CA LEU A 139 4.11 -10.44 -25.62
C LEU A 139 4.53 -11.83 -25.13
N THR A 140 4.15 -12.91 -25.82
CA THR A 140 4.34 -14.29 -25.37
C THR A 140 5.81 -14.64 -25.24
N GLU A 141 6.58 -14.42 -26.31
CA GLU A 141 8.03 -14.67 -26.33
C GLU A 141 8.80 -13.78 -25.34
N PRO A 142 8.65 -12.44 -25.34
CA PRO A 142 9.45 -11.61 -24.46
C PRO A 142 9.11 -11.82 -22.97
N CYS A 143 7.84 -12.09 -22.63
CA CYS A 143 7.47 -12.47 -21.26
C CYS A 143 7.99 -13.87 -20.91
N GLY A 144 7.89 -14.85 -21.80
CA GLY A 144 8.12 -16.27 -21.48
C GLY A 144 7.08 -16.79 -20.48
N ASP A 145 7.32 -17.95 -19.87
CA ASP A 145 6.42 -18.50 -18.83
C ASP A 145 6.18 -17.49 -17.69
N ASP A 146 4.94 -17.36 -17.20
CA ASP A 146 4.63 -16.45 -16.10
C ASP A 146 5.33 -16.89 -14.80
N GLU A 147 5.50 -18.21 -14.61
CA GLU A 147 6.10 -18.77 -13.38
C GLU A 147 7.56 -18.34 -13.17
N ARG A 148 8.27 -17.99 -14.24
CA ARG A 148 9.65 -17.48 -14.12
C ARG A 148 9.71 -16.13 -13.39
N TRP A 149 8.60 -15.39 -13.37
CA TRP A 149 8.46 -14.09 -12.71
C TRP A 149 7.87 -14.27 -11.31
N SER A 150 6.81 -15.08 -11.16
CA SER A 150 6.05 -15.23 -9.90
C SER A 150 6.72 -16.08 -8.83
N ARG A 151 7.64 -16.96 -9.19
CA ARG A 151 8.33 -17.80 -8.20
C ARG A 151 9.20 -16.98 -7.24
N THR A 152 9.36 -17.48 -6.02
CA THR A 152 10.17 -16.84 -4.96
C THR A 152 11.62 -16.58 -5.40
N GLU A 153 12.23 -17.51 -6.14
CA GLU A 153 13.62 -17.39 -6.62
C GLU A 153 13.81 -16.17 -7.54
N ALA A 154 12.76 -15.71 -8.21
CA ALA A 154 12.83 -14.53 -9.07
C ALA A 154 13.07 -13.22 -8.29
N VAL A 155 12.85 -13.24 -6.97
CA VAL A 155 13.09 -12.12 -6.05
C VAL A 155 14.24 -12.41 -5.10
N VAL A 156 14.31 -13.61 -4.52
CA VAL A 156 15.29 -13.91 -3.46
C VAL A 156 16.69 -14.24 -4.01
N ASP A 157 16.81 -14.78 -5.22
CA ASP A 157 18.09 -15.09 -5.86
C ASP A 157 18.37 -14.13 -7.04
N PRO A 158 19.38 -13.24 -6.94
CA PRO A 158 19.72 -12.30 -8.01
C PRO A 158 20.05 -12.98 -9.34
N ALA A 159 20.66 -14.16 -9.32
CA ALA A 159 21.05 -14.88 -10.53
C ALA A 159 19.86 -15.57 -11.21
N ALA A 160 18.82 -15.94 -10.45
CA ALA A 160 17.59 -16.53 -10.97
C ALA A 160 16.56 -15.49 -11.41
N SER A 161 16.74 -14.21 -11.04
CA SER A 161 15.81 -13.14 -11.38
C SER A 161 15.82 -12.79 -12.87
N PRO A 162 14.65 -12.71 -13.54
CA PRO A 162 14.57 -12.43 -14.98
C PRO A 162 14.89 -10.97 -15.35
N GLY A 163 14.98 -10.07 -14.36
CA GLY A 163 14.94 -8.62 -14.55
C GLY A 163 16.13 -7.98 -15.26
N ASP A 164 17.26 -8.70 -15.42
CA ASP A 164 18.43 -8.20 -16.17
C ASP A 164 18.67 -8.93 -17.50
N THR A 165 17.67 -9.65 -18.00
CA THR A 165 17.75 -10.30 -19.31
C THR A 165 17.44 -9.31 -20.44
N PRO A 166 17.97 -9.54 -21.67
CA PRO A 166 17.59 -8.73 -22.84
C PRO A 166 16.08 -8.68 -23.09
N ALA A 167 15.37 -9.76 -22.79
CA ALA A 167 13.91 -9.81 -22.88
C ALA A 167 13.23 -8.87 -21.87
N ALA A 168 13.68 -8.85 -20.61
CA ALA A 168 13.16 -7.92 -19.61
C ALA A 168 13.46 -6.45 -19.95
N HIS A 169 14.64 -6.17 -20.53
CA HIS A 169 14.97 -4.82 -21.00
C HIS A 169 14.04 -4.38 -22.14
N ARG A 170 13.77 -5.27 -23.12
CA ARG A 170 12.79 -5.01 -24.18
C ARG A 170 11.39 -4.77 -23.62
N LEU A 171 10.94 -5.60 -22.67
CA LEU A 171 9.63 -5.43 -22.03
C LEU A 171 9.49 -4.09 -21.32
N ARG A 172 10.57 -3.56 -20.73
CA ARG A 172 10.54 -2.21 -20.11
C ARG A 172 10.31 -1.11 -21.14
N VAL A 173 10.93 -1.21 -22.31
CA VAL A 173 10.71 -0.25 -23.41
C VAL A 173 9.27 -0.37 -23.92
N VAL A 174 8.81 -1.60 -24.16
CA VAL A 174 7.42 -1.86 -24.57
C VAL A 174 6.40 -1.31 -23.57
N ALA A 175 6.62 -1.55 -22.27
CA ALA A 175 5.74 -1.04 -21.22
C ALA A 175 5.70 0.50 -21.18
N ASP A 176 6.85 1.15 -21.40
CA ASP A 176 6.95 2.60 -21.49
C ASP A 176 6.23 3.15 -22.73
N ASP A 177 6.42 2.52 -23.89
CA ASP A 177 5.76 2.89 -25.15
C ASP A 177 4.23 2.72 -25.06
N LEU A 178 3.75 1.65 -24.41
CA LEU A 178 2.31 1.43 -24.18
C LEU A 178 1.72 2.50 -23.26
N LEU A 179 2.42 2.88 -22.19
CA LEU A 179 1.98 3.97 -21.30
C LEU A 179 1.97 5.32 -22.04
N ALA A 180 3.00 5.60 -22.84
CA ALA A 180 3.05 6.80 -23.65
C ALA A 180 1.91 6.85 -24.69
N ALA A 181 1.55 5.72 -25.28
CA ALA A 181 0.42 5.61 -26.20
C ALA A 181 -0.92 5.87 -25.49
N LEU A 182 -1.12 5.34 -24.28
CA LEU A 182 -2.31 5.65 -23.47
C LEU A 182 -2.47 7.15 -23.23
N ASP A 183 -1.39 7.84 -22.88
CA ASP A 183 -1.40 9.28 -22.62
C ASP A 183 -1.65 10.08 -23.92
N ALA A 184 -0.95 9.75 -25.01
CA ALA A 184 -1.08 10.45 -26.29
C ALA A 184 -2.47 10.30 -26.92
N GLU A 185 -3.10 9.14 -26.74
CA GLU A 185 -4.40 8.83 -27.32
C GLU A 185 -5.57 9.03 -26.36
N ALA A 186 -5.33 9.55 -25.15
CA ALA A 186 -6.33 9.70 -24.10
C ALA A 186 -7.65 10.36 -24.58
N PRO A 187 -7.66 11.48 -25.34
CA PRO A 187 -8.91 12.08 -25.80
C PRO A 187 -9.75 11.13 -26.65
N ARG A 188 -9.10 10.36 -27.53
CA ARG A 188 -9.76 9.41 -28.44
C ARG A 188 -10.25 8.19 -27.67
N LEU A 189 -9.41 7.62 -26.80
CA LEU A 189 -9.72 6.42 -26.02
C LEU A 189 -10.86 6.67 -25.03
N ILE A 190 -10.82 7.79 -24.31
CA ILE A 190 -11.86 8.20 -23.35
C ILE A 190 -13.19 8.44 -24.07
N ALA A 191 -13.18 9.11 -25.23
CA ALA A 191 -14.39 9.33 -26.01
C ALA A 191 -15.00 8.04 -26.56
N ALA A 192 -14.17 7.04 -26.87
CA ALA A 192 -14.61 5.73 -27.37
C ALA A 192 -15.05 4.77 -26.26
N THR A 193 -14.55 4.95 -25.03
CA THR A 193 -14.81 4.08 -23.88
C THR A 193 -15.34 4.92 -22.71
N SER A 194 -14.50 5.20 -21.72
CA SER A 194 -14.80 6.12 -20.62
C SER A 194 -13.50 6.58 -19.95
N ARG A 195 -13.60 7.60 -19.09
CA ARG A 195 -12.47 8.01 -18.24
C ARG A 195 -12.06 6.89 -17.27
N THR A 196 -13.03 6.19 -16.70
CA THR A 196 -12.81 5.07 -15.78
C THR A 196 -12.02 3.94 -16.45
N ASP A 197 -12.37 3.56 -17.68
CA ASP A 197 -11.67 2.49 -18.40
C ASP A 197 -10.24 2.90 -18.76
N TRP A 198 -10.04 4.17 -19.14
CA TRP A 198 -8.70 4.71 -19.39
C TRP A 198 -7.85 4.73 -18.11
N ASP A 199 -8.41 5.16 -16.97
CA ASP A 199 -7.70 5.14 -15.69
C ASP A 199 -7.34 3.70 -15.27
N ARG A 200 -8.22 2.71 -15.53
CA ARG A 200 -7.92 1.29 -15.31
C ARG A 200 -6.79 0.79 -16.19
N ALA A 201 -6.80 1.11 -17.48
CA ALA A 201 -5.70 0.74 -18.38
C ALA A 201 -4.38 1.37 -17.93
N ARG A 202 -4.39 2.64 -17.51
CA ARG A 202 -3.21 3.32 -16.95
C ARG A 202 -2.71 2.64 -15.67
N ILE A 203 -3.60 2.22 -14.77
CA ILE A 203 -3.23 1.45 -13.56
C ILE A 203 -2.51 0.15 -13.95
N HIS A 204 -3.01 -0.60 -14.94
CA HIS A 204 -2.33 -1.81 -15.40
C HIS A 204 -0.94 -1.51 -16.00
N ALA A 205 -0.82 -0.46 -16.82
CA ALA A 205 0.43 -0.04 -17.42
C ALA A 205 1.50 0.33 -16.36
N THR A 206 1.12 1.13 -15.36
CA THR A 206 2.05 1.55 -14.31
C THR A 206 2.42 0.39 -13.39
N THR A 207 1.51 -0.54 -13.09
CA THR A 207 1.80 -1.78 -12.36
C THR A 207 2.78 -2.66 -13.12
N ALA A 208 2.58 -2.90 -14.42
CA ALA A 208 3.50 -3.68 -15.25
C ALA A 208 4.93 -3.10 -15.24
N LEU A 209 5.03 -1.78 -15.40
CA LEU A 209 6.31 -1.07 -15.37
C LEU A 209 6.96 -1.13 -13.99
N GLY A 210 6.15 -1.08 -12.91
CA GLY A 210 6.60 -1.27 -11.53
C GLY A 210 7.20 -2.65 -11.29
N LEU A 211 6.52 -3.71 -11.73
CA LEU A 211 6.99 -5.10 -11.65
C LEU A 211 8.33 -5.29 -12.39
N LEU A 212 8.44 -4.76 -13.61
CA LEU A 212 9.69 -4.83 -14.38
C LEU A 212 10.84 -4.03 -13.73
N ARG A 213 10.54 -2.94 -13.01
CA ARG A 213 11.52 -2.20 -12.21
C ARG A 213 11.95 -2.98 -10.97
N TYR A 214 11.01 -3.63 -10.30
CA TYR A 214 11.27 -4.47 -9.14
C TYR A 214 12.17 -5.65 -9.49
N HIS A 215 11.85 -6.41 -10.55
CA HIS A 215 12.71 -7.51 -11.00
C HIS A 215 14.09 -7.04 -11.44
N ARG A 216 14.19 -5.87 -12.10
CA ARG A 216 15.51 -5.29 -12.45
C ARG A 216 16.36 -5.06 -11.21
N GLN A 217 15.76 -4.61 -10.10
CA GLN A 217 16.44 -4.42 -8.82
C GLN A 217 16.75 -5.77 -8.14
N ALA A 218 15.84 -6.74 -8.21
CA ALA A 218 16.06 -8.07 -7.65
C ALA A 218 17.26 -8.78 -8.29
N ALA A 219 17.46 -8.60 -9.60
CA ALA A 219 18.57 -9.15 -10.38
C ALA A 219 19.93 -8.47 -10.12
N GLN A 220 20.02 -7.47 -9.24
CA GLN A 220 21.29 -6.81 -8.94
C GLN A 220 22.17 -7.68 -8.02
N PRO A 221 23.42 -7.98 -8.42
CA PRO A 221 24.35 -8.77 -7.61
C PRO A 221 25.00 -7.90 -6.53
N LEU A 222 24.21 -7.48 -5.55
CA LEU A 222 24.62 -6.66 -4.41
C LEU A 222 24.66 -7.52 -3.14
N GLU A 223 25.35 -7.02 -2.11
CA GLU A 223 25.28 -7.56 -0.76
C GLU A 223 23.82 -7.61 -0.26
N GLU A 224 23.46 -8.64 0.48
CA GLU A 224 22.04 -8.97 0.74
C GLU A 224 21.27 -7.83 1.44
N SER A 225 21.85 -7.24 2.49
CA SER A 225 21.23 -6.12 3.21
C SER A 225 21.02 -4.89 2.32
N GLU A 226 21.99 -4.58 1.45
CA GLU A 226 21.87 -3.48 0.49
C GLU A 226 20.80 -3.80 -0.56
N ARG A 227 20.79 -5.03 -1.07
CA ARG A 227 19.84 -5.49 -2.09
C ARG A 227 18.40 -5.42 -1.58
N TRP A 228 18.15 -5.94 -0.38
CA TRP A 228 16.83 -5.91 0.27
C TRP A 228 16.40 -4.49 0.65
N SER A 229 17.32 -3.64 1.11
CA SER A 229 17.02 -2.22 1.36
C SER A 229 16.59 -1.48 0.08
N ARG A 230 17.23 -1.79 -1.06
CA ARG A 230 16.85 -1.23 -2.37
C ARG A 230 15.55 -1.82 -2.90
N LEU A 231 15.26 -3.10 -2.67
CA LEU A 231 13.95 -3.69 -3.00
C LEU A 231 12.82 -3.01 -2.21
N ALA A 232 13.00 -2.83 -0.90
CA ALA A 232 12.05 -2.09 -0.06
C ALA A 232 11.87 -0.64 -0.55
N SER A 233 12.97 0.01 -0.95
CA SER A 233 12.93 1.34 -1.57
C SER A 233 12.12 1.38 -2.87
N VAL A 234 12.24 0.35 -3.73
CA VAL A 234 11.45 0.28 -4.98
C VAL A 234 9.96 0.07 -4.66
N ARG A 235 9.61 -0.84 -3.75
CA ARG A 235 8.22 -1.06 -3.30
C ARG A 235 7.61 0.24 -2.78
N ASP A 236 8.28 0.90 -1.84
CA ASP A 236 7.76 2.11 -1.21
C ASP A 236 7.73 3.33 -2.16
N ALA A 237 8.64 3.40 -3.15
CA ALA A 237 8.56 4.40 -4.21
C ALA A 237 7.37 4.16 -5.15
N LEU A 238 6.99 2.90 -5.41
CA LEU A 238 5.77 2.57 -6.16
C LEU A 238 4.54 2.93 -5.33
N MET A 239 4.53 2.60 -4.04
CA MET A 239 3.46 2.99 -3.12
C MET A 239 3.27 4.50 -3.07
N ALA A 240 4.34 5.27 -2.90
CA ALA A 240 4.28 6.73 -2.90
C ALA A 240 3.72 7.29 -4.21
N ARG A 241 4.15 6.74 -5.36
CA ARG A 241 3.63 7.12 -6.67
C ARG A 241 2.14 6.84 -6.78
N ASN A 242 1.70 5.66 -6.37
CA ASN A 242 0.28 5.29 -6.39
C ASN A 242 -0.54 6.22 -5.48
N LEU A 243 -0.03 6.58 -4.30
CA LEU A 243 -0.70 7.53 -3.41
C LEU A 243 -0.85 8.92 -4.05
N LEU A 244 0.18 9.42 -4.73
CA LEU A 244 0.14 10.69 -5.45
C LEU A 244 -0.84 10.66 -6.63
N ASP A 245 -0.85 9.57 -7.41
CA ASP A 245 -1.81 9.38 -8.50
C ASP A 245 -3.25 9.30 -7.96
N ILE A 246 -3.47 8.58 -6.85
CA ILE A 246 -4.78 8.54 -6.16
C ILE A 246 -5.18 9.94 -5.70
N ARG A 247 -4.25 10.74 -5.13
CA ARG A 247 -4.54 12.13 -4.75
C ARG A 247 -4.98 12.97 -5.92
N ALA A 248 -4.28 12.87 -7.04
CA ALA A 248 -4.61 13.63 -8.24
C ALA A 248 -6.02 13.28 -8.75
N THR A 249 -6.39 11.99 -8.73
CA THR A 249 -7.73 11.52 -9.14
C THR A 249 -8.83 11.98 -8.17
N GLU A 250 -8.54 12.06 -6.86
CA GLU A 250 -9.52 12.31 -5.81
C GLU A 250 -9.60 13.78 -5.36
N ALA A 251 -8.75 14.66 -5.91
CA ALA A 251 -8.49 16.02 -5.40
C ALA A 251 -9.75 16.88 -5.18
N GLU A 252 -10.78 16.72 -6.01
CA GLU A 252 -12.01 17.52 -5.94
C GLU A 252 -13.13 16.91 -5.09
N ARG A 253 -12.90 15.71 -4.53
CA ARG A 253 -13.94 14.94 -3.81
C ARG A 253 -13.76 15.04 -2.29
N GLY A 254 -12.51 15.12 -1.83
CA GLY A 254 -12.16 15.19 -0.42
C GLY A 254 -10.86 14.43 -0.14
N PRO A 255 -10.39 14.41 1.12
CA PRO A 255 -9.17 13.70 1.46
C PRO A 255 -9.35 12.17 1.29
N THR A 256 -8.24 11.45 1.17
CA THR A 256 -8.24 9.98 1.29
C THR A 256 -7.49 9.57 2.55
N ALA A 257 -8.05 8.60 3.27
CA ALA A 257 -7.34 7.89 4.33
C ALA A 257 -6.45 6.79 3.76
N VAL A 258 -5.28 6.55 4.34
CA VAL A 258 -4.36 5.48 3.94
C VAL A 258 -4.23 4.48 5.07
N PHE A 259 -4.44 3.20 4.77
CA PHE A 259 -4.34 2.10 5.72
C PHE A 259 -3.14 1.24 5.32
N ALA A 260 -2.11 1.24 6.15
CA ALA A 260 -0.91 0.42 5.94
C ALA A 260 -0.14 0.27 7.26
N HIS A 261 0.86 -0.59 7.26
CA HIS A 261 1.81 -0.69 8.36
C HIS A 261 2.52 0.65 8.62
N ASN A 262 2.83 0.93 9.89
CA ASN A 262 3.55 2.14 10.33
C ASN A 262 4.84 2.37 9.53
N ILE A 263 5.54 1.28 9.18
CA ILE A 263 6.81 1.33 8.47
C ILE A 263 6.69 1.97 7.08
N HIS A 264 5.52 1.86 6.44
CA HIS A 264 5.26 2.46 5.13
C HIS A 264 4.77 3.90 5.25
N LEU A 265 4.13 4.29 6.36
CA LEU A 265 3.47 5.60 6.49
C LEU A 265 4.24 6.61 7.36
N GLN A 266 5.24 6.17 8.11
CA GLN A 266 6.04 7.09 8.89
C GLN A 266 6.77 8.11 8.00
N ARG A 267 6.94 9.32 8.53
CA ARG A 267 7.56 10.46 7.82
C ARG A 267 9.09 10.40 7.80
N THR A 268 9.68 9.48 8.57
CA THR A 268 11.13 9.29 8.74
C THR A 268 11.60 8.04 8.01
N GLU A 269 12.91 7.90 7.84
CA GLU A 269 13.53 6.69 7.29
C GLU A 269 12.99 5.42 7.98
N SER A 270 12.58 4.46 7.16
CA SER A 270 12.07 3.15 7.56
C SER A 270 13.24 2.21 7.85
N ARG A 271 13.09 1.42 8.92
CA ARG A 271 14.10 0.44 9.35
C ARG A 271 13.45 -0.86 9.76
N MET A 272 14.09 -1.97 9.41
CA MET A 272 13.63 -3.32 9.73
C MET A 272 14.83 -4.24 9.98
N GLU A 273 14.72 -5.11 10.98
CA GLU A 273 15.60 -6.27 11.11
C GLU A 273 14.94 -7.46 10.42
N MET A 274 15.64 -8.10 9.49
CA MET A 274 15.11 -9.22 8.71
C MET A 274 16.21 -10.25 8.46
N ALA A 275 16.02 -11.49 8.93
CA ALA A 275 16.98 -12.58 8.75
C ALA A 275 18.44 -12.21 9.12
N GLY A 276 18.63 -11.44 10.21
CA GLY A 276 19.95 -10.96 10.65
C GLY A 276 20.51 -9.76 9.86
N MET A 277 19.78 -9.28 8.85
CA MET A 277 20.09 -8.04 8.14
C MET A 277 19.42 -6.84 8.81
N ASN A 278 20.10 -5.70 8.77
CA ASN A 278 19.50 -4.41 9.08
C ASN A 278 19.18 -3.70 7.76
N LEU A 279 17.91 -3.42 7.52
CA LEU A 279 17.42 -2.74 6.33
C LEU A 279 17.12 -1.27 6.67
N ALA A 280 17.42 -0.37 5.74
CA ALA A 280 17.07 1.05 5.86
C ALA A 280 16.67 1.63 4.49
N TRP A 281 15.55 2.33 4.43
CA TRP A 281 15.08 2.98 3.20
C TRP A 281 14.19 4.20 3.47
N SER A 282 14.01 5.01 2.43
CA SER A 282 12.95 6.04 2.45
C SER A 282 11.60 5.39 2.19
N GLY A 283 10.77 5.28 3.22
CA GLY A 283 9.44 4.71 3.10
C GLY A 283 8.45 5.60 2.33
N ALA A 284 7.29 5.06 1.98
CA ALA A 284 6.30 5.77 1.17
C ALA A 284 5.84 7.07 1.85
N GLY A 285 5.62 7.02 3.17
CA GLY A 285 5.28 8.13 4.05
C GLY A 285 6.34 9.22 4.07
N ALA A 286 7.61 8.86 4.11
CA ALA A 286 8.72 9.81 4.05
C ALA A 286 8.76 10.53 2.69
N ILE A 287 8.55 9.80 1.59
CA ILE A 287 8.51 10.37 0.23
C ILE A 287 7.33 11.34 0.09
N VAL A 288 6.12 10.92 0.44
CA VAL A 288 4.92 11.78 0.30
C VAL A 288 4.92 12.94 1.28
N ALA A 289 5.55 12.81 2.46
CA ALA A 289 5.73 13.92 3.40
C ALA A 289 6.52 15.07 2.79
N VAL A 290 7.57 14.77 2.00
CA VAL A 290 8.36 15.79 1.31
C VAL A 290 7.60 16.40 0.14
N LEU A 291 6.89 15.57 -0.64
CA LEU A 291 6.23 16.02 -1.88
C LEU A 291 4.89 16.74 -1.64
N LEU A 292 4.16 16.40 -0.58
CA LEU A 292 2.87 17.02 -0.21
C LEU A 292 3.01 18.03 0.94
N GLY A 293 4.13 18.03 1.65
CA GLY A 293 4.39 18.93 2.77
C GLY A 293 3.31 18.86 3.85
N PRO A 294 2.70 19.99 4.26
CA PRO A 294 1.70 20.03 5.33
C PRO A 294 0.38 19.35 4.98
N LYS A 295 0.17 18.96 3.72
CA LYS A 295 -1.05 18.25 3.28
C LYS A 295 -1.05 16.78 3.69
N TYR A 296 0.09 16.24 4.14
CA TYR A 296 0.21 14.88 4.64
C TYR A 296 0.33 14.84 6.17
N VAL A 297 -0.54 14.05 6.80
CA VAL A 297 -0.47 13.72 8.23
C VAL A 297 -0.37 12.21 8.41
N PHE A 298 0.40 11.79 9.41
CA PHE A 298 0.54 10.41 9.81
C PHE A 298 0.13 10.26 11.29
N VAL A 299 -0.78 9.31 11.53
CA VAL A 299 -1.21 8.87 12.84
C VAL A 299 -0.70 7.44 13.02
N ALA A 300 0.21 7.25 13.97
CA ALA A 300 0.81 5.95 14.23
C ALA A 300 -0.15 5.06 15.00
N GLY A 301 -0.27 3.81 14.56
CA GLY A 301 -0.97 2.77 15.30
C GLY A 301 -0.04 2.12 16.31
N THR A 302 -0.29 2.30 17.60
CA THR A 302 0.51 1.69 18.67
C THR A 302 -0.40 0.97 19.66
N LEU A 303 0.03 -0.18 20.16
CA LEU A 303 -0.52 -0.69 21.42
C LEU A 303 0.21 0.03 22.55
N ALA A 304 -0.52 0.70 23.44
CA ALA A 304 0.08 1.07 24.71
C ALA A 304 0.29 -0.21 25.51
N ALA A 305 1.48 -0.39 26.09
CA ALA A 305 1.57 -1.23 27.28
C ALA A 305 0.68 -0.57 28.36
N PRO A 306 -0.07 -1.33 29.16
CA PRO A 306 -0.90 -0.75 30.22
C PRO A 306 -0.05 0.19 31.06
N GLU A 307 -0.50 1.44 31.19
CA GLU A 307 0.18 2.45 31.99
C GLU A 307 0.37 1.90 33.40
N ASP A 308 1.64 1.75 33.81
CA ASP A 308 1.97 1.61 35.21
C ASP A 308 1.54 2.93 35.86
N ARG A 309 0.37 2.91 36.51
CA ARG A 309 -0.10 4.01 37.34
C ARG A 309 0.89 4.15 38.49
N HIS A 310 1.97 4.89 38.27
CA HIS A 310 2.85 5.30 39.33
C HIS A 310 2.08 6.26 40.24
N ASP A 311 1.56 5.68 41.32
CA ASP A 311 1.18 6.38 42.54
C ASP A 311 2.34 7.30 42.96
N THR A 312 2.01 8.58 43.10
CA THR A 312 2.87 9.62 43.63
C THR A 312 3.27 9.29 45.06
N ARG A 313 4.44 8.68 45.29
CA ARG A 313 5.20 8.83 46.54
C ARG A 313 6.69 8.77 46.28
N ALA A 314 7.37 9.81 46.78
CA ALA A 314 8.81 9.98 46.77
C ALA A 314 9.54 8.83 47.47
N ASP A 315 10.64 8.35 46.89
CA ASP A 315 11.91 8.25 47.62
C ASP A 315 13.10 8.12 46.64
N THR A 316 14.25 8.51 47.16
CA THR A 316 15.57 8.71 46.58
C THR A 316 16.37 7.41 46.35
N ARG A 317 17.35 7.51 45.42
CA ARG A 317 18.63 6.78 45.29
C ARG A 317 18.80 5.71 44.19
N ASP A 318 19.84 5.99 43.39
CA ASP A 318 20.93 5.15 42.85
C ASP A 318 20.70 4.08 41.77
N ASP A 319 21.32 4.34 40.62
CA ASP A 319 22.16 3.51 39.75
C ASP A 319 21.84 2.00 39.56
N ARG A 320 21.47 1.61 38.33
CA ARG A 320 22.20 0.65 37.46
C ARG A 320 21.35 0.13 36.28
N SER A 321 22.06 -0.09 35.18
CA SER A 321 21.71 -0.83 33.98
C SER A 321 20.86 -2.10 34.18
N VAL A 322 19.86 -2.32 33.33
CA VAL A 322 19.49 -3.66 32.84
C VAL A 322 19.02 -3.55 31.38
N ALA A 323 19.76 -4.26 30.52
CA ALA A 323 19.35 -4.61 29.17
C ALA A 323 18.33 -5.77 29.22
N GLY A 324 17.41 -5.81 28.24
CA GLY A 324 16.62 -7.00 27.94
C GLY A 324 15.14 -6.73 27.76
N GLY A 325 14.71 -6.66 26.51
CA GLY A 325 13.29 -6.70 26.12
C GLY A 325 13.19 -7.27 24.71
N GLY A 326 12.78 -8.53 24.62
CA GLY A 326 12.80 -9.34 23.41
C GLY A 326 11.95 -8.80 22.27
N SER A 327 12.49 -8.98 21.07
CA SER A 327 11.91 -8.68 19.77
C SER A 327 10.74 -9.62 19.46
N ASN A 328 9.51 -9.15 19.59
CA ASN A 328 8.37 -9.68 18.84
C ASN A 328 8.27 -8.86 17.56
N VAL A 329 8.85 -9.34 16.47
CA VAL A 329 8.73 -8.72 15.15
C VAL A 329 7.68 -9.49 14.37
N ASP A 330 6.55 -8.84 14.12
CA ASP A 330 5.55 -9.27 13.16
C ASP A 330 6.08 -8.92 11.76
N PHE A 331 6.30 -9.96 10.95
CA PHE A 331 6.78 -9.82 9.58
C PHE A 331 5.54 -9.70 8.70
N GLY A 332 5.26 -8.50 8.18
CA GLY A 332 4.04 -8.18 7.43
C GLY A 332 3.85 -8.86 6.07
N GLY A 333 4.09 -10.18 6.00
CA GLY A 333 3.75 -11.07 4.91
C GLY A 333 2.95 -12.28 5.41
N ALA A 334 2.42 -13.05 4.46
CA ALA A 334 1.35 -14.05 4.60
C ALA A 334 1.56 -15.25 5.57
N ASP A 335 2.57 -15.24 6.45
CA ASP A 335 2.79 -16.27 7.48
C ASP A 335 2.50 -15.77 8.93
N ALA A 336 1.96 -14.57 9.12
CA ALA A 336 1.59 -14.06 10.43
C ALA A 336 0.24 -14.64 10.94
N ILE A 337 0.24 -15.89 11.41
CA ILE A 337 -0.85 -16.47 12.21
C ILE A 337 -0.49 -16.43 13.71
N LEU A 338 -1.23 -15.59 14.44
CA LEU A 338 -1.42 -15.49 15.91
C LEU A 338 -0.34 -14.79 16.76
N ARG A 339 -0.73 -13.66 17.41
CA ARG A 339 -1.26 -13.59 18.80
C ARG A 339 -1.56 -12.14 19.22
N ALA A 340 -2.80 -11.85 19.59
CA ALA A 340 -3.20 -10.61 20.26
C ALA A 340 -2.86 -10.68 21.77
N GLY A 341 -2.24 -9.63 22.30
CA GLY A 341 -2.09 -9.39 23.73
C GLY A 341 -3.06 -8.30 24.19
N ASP A 342 -3.68 -8.50 25.35
CA ASP A 342 -4.68 -7.62 25.94
C ASP A 342 -4.04 -6.32 26.46
N GLY A 343 -4.08 -5.26 25.66
CA GLY A 343 -3.72 -3.89 26.04
C GLY A 343 -4.67 -2.88 25.41
N GLU A 344 -4.94 -1.76 26.07
CA GLU A 344 -5.77 -0.69 25.51
C GLU A 344 -5.05 -0.02 24.31
N PRO A 345 -5.66 0.01 23.11
CA PRO A 345 -5.03 0.60 21.93
C PRO A 345 -5.04 2.13 22.01
N THR A 346 -3.93 2.78 21.61
CA THR A 346 -3.84 4.25 21.51
C THR A 346 -3.24 4.68 20.17
N LEU A 347 -3.90 5.63 19.49
CA LEU A 347 -3.42 6.24 18.24
C LEU A 347 -2.70 7.55 18.56
N THR A 348 -1.39 7.63 18.31
CA THR A 348 -0.57 8.78 18.74
C THR A 348 -0.13 9.64 17.56
N PRO A 349 -0.24 10.98 17.61
CA PRO A 349 0.33 11.87 16.59
C PRO A 349 1.87 11.74 16.55
N ALA A 350 2.47 11.73 15.36
CA ALA A 350 3.92 11.84 15.23
C ALA A 350 4.41 13.21 15.72
N ARG A 351 5.43 13.25 16.59
CA ARG A 351 5.99 14.51 17.11
C ARG A 351 6.63 15.33 15.97
N PRO A 352 6.45 16.66 15.94
CA PRO A 352 7.21 17.53 15.03
C PRO A 352 8.71 17.46 15.36
N GLN A 353 9.56 17.43 14.33
CA GLN A 353 11.02 17.56 14.47
C GLN A 353 11.35 18.98 14.99
N PRO A 354 12.38 19.14 15.85
CA PRO A 354 12.99 20.45 16.05
C PRO A 354 13.76 20.87 14.78
N GLU A 355 13.75 22.16 14.49
CA GLU A 355 14.43 22.80 13.34
C GLU A 355 15.94 22.56 13.28
#